data_AF-A0A851H3V9-F1
#
_entry.id   AF-A0A851H3V9-F1
#
_cell.length_a   1.000
_cell.length_b   1.000
_cell.length_c   1.000
_cell.angle_alpha   90.00
_cell.angle_beta   90.00
_cell.angle_gamma   90.00
#
_symmetry.space_group_name_H-M   'P 1'
#
loop_
_entity.id
_entity.type
_entity.pdbx_description
1 polymer ?
#
loop_
_entity_poly.entity_id
_entity_poly.type
_entity_poly.pdbx_seq_one_letter_code
_entity_poly.pdbx_strand_id
1 'polypeptide(L)'
;MNKWLLMTLLLVSGFANAASELGKDYVLMAKPQPVANPKKVEVIEFFSYTCIHCFHLDPLITAWEKKKPGYVDFRREQIVWQKPMEGFARLFATLNVTGYMGKLNAPVFDAVMQQKINLADPSVLNDWLKKQPGVNLAKFMQTYNSFGINSQVARASQITRAYNIEGTPTIVVNGKYALSPAAPERLIEVLNDVIAKAKAESNIK
;
A
#
# COMPACT_ATOMS: atom_id res chain seq x y z
N MET A 1 20.02 -39.87 -52.78
CA MET A 1 20.60 -40.05 -51.43
C MET A 1 21.17 -38.72 -50.97
N ASN A 2 20.94 -38.41 -49.68
CA ASN A 2 21.54 -37.35 -48.85
C ASN A 2 20.91 -35.96 -49.01
N LYS A 3 19.93 -35.61 -48.14
CA LYS A 3 20.05 -35.18 -46.74
C LYS A 3 20.81 -33.86 -46.63
N TRP A 4 20.08 -32.77 -46.33
CA TRP A 4 20.46 -31.77 -45.32
C TRP A 4 19.26 -30.85 -45.04
N LEU A 5 18.56 -31.13 -43.95
CA LEU A 5 17.58 -30.24 -43.34
C LEU A 5 18.32 -29.50 -42.22
N LEU A 6 18.60 -28.21 -42.40
CA LEU A 6 19.16 -27.36 -41.34
C LEU A 6 18.03 -26.95 -40.40
N MET A 7 18.02 -27.54 -39.20
CA MET A 7 17.08 -27.25 -38.13
C MET A 7 17.69 -26.15 -37.24
N THR A 8 17.23 -24.91 -37.40
CA THR A 8 17.60 -23.78 -36.57
C THR A 8 16.95 -23.92 -35.20
N LEU A 9 17.75 -24.28 -34.18
CA LEU A 9 17.32 -24.34 -32.78
C LEU A 9 17.29 -22.91 -32.22
N LEU A 10 16.10 -22.31 -32.12
CA LEU A 10 15.88 -21.07 -31.38
C LEU A 10 16.01 -21.35 -29.88
N LEU A 11 17.18 -21.02 -29.33
CA LEU A 11 17.39 -20.90 -27.88
C LEU A 11 16.58 -19.71 -27.36
N VAL A 12 15.39 -19.98 -26.84
CA VAL A 12 14.66 -19.01 -26.02
C VAL A 12 15.34 -18.99 -24.66
N SER A 13 16.27 -18.05 -24.48
CA SER A 13 16.81 -17.69 -23.16
C SER A 13 15.68 -17.09 -22.32
N GLY A 14 14.97 -17.94 -21.59
CA GLY A 14 14.05 -17.49 -20.56
C GLY A 14 14.84 -16.72 -19.50
N PHE A 15 14.55 -15.44 -19.33
CA PHE A 15 14.96 -14.71 -18.13
C PHE A 15 14.28 -15.39 -16.94
N ALA A 16 15.01 -16.28 -16.28
CA ALA A 16 14.58 -16.83 -15.00
C ALA A 16 14.68 -15.72 -13.96
N ASN A 17 13.62 -14.92 -13.82
CA ASN A 17 13.45 -14.12 -12.62
C ASN A 17 13.37 -15.11 -11.47
N ALA A 18 14.35 -15.06 -10.56
CA ALA A 18 14.35 -15.91 -9.38
C ALA A 18 13.06 -15.65 -8.59
N ALA A 19 12.26 -16.70 -8.42
CA ALA A 19 11.00 -16.62 -7.69
C ALA A 19 11.26 -16.16 -6.26
N SER A 20 10.38 -15.31 -5.73
CA SER A 20 10.49 -14.80 -4.36
C SER A 20 10.53 -15.94 -3.32
N GLU A 21 11.47 -15.84 -2.36
CA GLU A 21 11.81 -16.88 -1.39
C GLU A 21 11.22 -16.57 0.01
N LEU A 22 10.59 -17.57 0.63
CA LEU A 22 10.13 -17.49 2.02
C LEU A 22 11.32 -17.36 2.99
N GLY A 23 11.22 -16.47 3.96
CA GLY A 23 12.27 -16.17 4.94
C GLY A 23 13.30 -15.16 4.45
N LYS A 24 13.25 -14.77 3.17
CA LYS A 24 14.13 -13.76 2.56
C LYS A 24 13.31 -12.60 2.01
N ASP A 25 12.50 -12.85 0.98
CA ASP A 25 11.71 -11.81 0.31
C ASP A 25 10.37 -11.55 1.01
N TYR A 26 9.83 -12.55 1.70
CA TYR A 26 8.63 -12.42 2.52
C TYR A 26 8.64 -13.42 3.69
N VAL A 27 7.82 -13.17 4.69
CA VAL A 27 7.64 -14.04 5.87
C VAL A 27 6.16 -14.36 6.07
N LEU A 28 5.88 -15.39 6.87
CA LEU A 28 4.52 -15.66 7.34
C LEU A 28 4.21 -14.81 8.57
N MET A 29 3.01 -14.23 8.59
CA MET A 29 2.46 -13.56 9.76
C MET A 29 2.38 -14.57 10.91
N ALA A 30 2.93 -14.23 12.08
CA ALA A 30 2.86 -15.09 13.28
C ALA A 30 1.41 -15.42 13.64
N LYS A 31 0.50 -14.45 13.44
CA LYS A 31 -0.94 -14.64 13.53
C LYS A 31 -1.60 -14.20 12.23
N PRO A 32 -2.05 -15.15 11.37
CA PRO A 32 -2.82 -14.82 10.18
C PRO A 32 -4.06 -14.00 10.51
N GLN A 33 -4.39 -13.05 9.64
CA GLN A 33 -5.50 -12.13 9.80
C GLN A 33 -6.65 -12.53 8.87
N PRO A 34 -7.91 -12.34 9.29
CA PRO A 34 -9.05 -12.57 8.41
C PRO A 34 -9.03 -11.56 7.26
N VAL A 35 -9.34 -12.03 6.05
CA VAL A 35 -9.50 -11.18 4.87
C VAL A 35 -10.93 -10.68 4.74
N ALA A 36 -11.11 -9.46 4.24
CA ALA A 36 -12.43 -8.86 4.08
C ALA A 36 -13.31 -9.57 3.04
N ASN A 37 -12.70 -10.08 1.97
CA ASN A 37 -13.39 -10.77 0.89
C ASN A 37 -12.64 -12.06 0.51
N PRO A 38 -13.15 -13.26 0.84
CA PRO A 38 -12.46 -14.52 0.56
C PRO A 38 -12.38 -14.86 -0.94
N LYS A 39 -13.07 -14.11 -1.81
CA LYS A 39 -13.03 -14.29 -3.27
C LYS A 39 -11.95 -13.45 -3.95
N LYS A 40 -11.18 -12.68 -3.18
CA LYS A 40 -10.15 -11.76 -3.68
C LYS A 40 -8.88 -11.96 -2.88
N VAL A 41 -7.74 -11.68 -3.52
CA VAL A 41 -6.48 -11.57 -2.79
C VAL A 41 -6.44 -10.17 -2.19
N GLU A 42 -6.56 -10.07 -0.87
CA GLU A 42 -6.40 -8.80 -0.16
C GLU A 42 -4.92 -8.39 -0.14
N VAL A 43 -4.63 -7.14 -0.46
CA VAL A 43 -3.30 -6.54 -0.32
C VAL A 43 -3.44 -5.26 0.49
N ILE A 44 -2.70 -5.19 1.59
CA ILE A 44 -2.70 -4.03 2.47
C ILE A 44 -1.30 -3.46 2.50
N GLU A 45 -1.14 -2.20 2.09
CA GLU A 45 0.07 -1.42 2.37
C GLU A 45 -0.11 -0.69 3.70
N PHE A 46 0.62 -1.10 4.72
CA PHE A 46 0.79 -0.31 5.95
C PHE A 46 1.90 0.71 5.74
N PHE A 47 1.54 1.98 5.76
CA PHE A 47 2.46 3.08 5.43
C PHE A 47 2.39 4.20 6.47
N SER A 48 3.33 5.14 6.39
CA SER A 48 3.23 6.42 7.09
C SER A 48 3.60 7.59 6.20
N TYR A 49 2.83 8.68 6.25
CA TYR A 49 3.20 9.96 5.60
C TYR A 49 4.53 10.54 6.08
N THR A 50 5.03 10.09 7.24
CA THR A 50 6.33 10.50 7.80
C THR A 50 7.46 9.53 7.48
N CYS A 51 7.24 8.51 6.64
CA CYS A 51 8.24 7.50 6.31
C CYS A 51 8.86 7.75 4.93
N ILE A 52 10.18 7.92 4.89
CA ILE A 52 10.92 8.15 3.65
C ILE A 52 10.88 6.97 2.68
N HIS A 53 10.82 5.74 3.20
CA HIS A 53 10.68 4.55 2.36
C HIS A 53 9.27 4.45 1.76
N CYS A 54 8.23 4.86 2.49
CA CYS A 54 6.87 4.96 1.95
C CYS A 54 6.79 6.03 0.85
N PHE A 55 7.43 7.17 1.07
CA PHE A 55 7.51 8.25 0.08
C PHE A 55 8.13 7.78 -1.24
N HIS A 56 9.24 7.03 -1.19
CA HIS A 56 9.87 6.49 -2.40
C HIS A 56 9.07 5.36 -3.06
N LEU A 57 8.29 4.60 -2.28
CA LEU A 57 7.43 3.55 -2.82
C LEU A 57 6.14 4.10 -3.47
N ASP A 58 5.61 5.21 -2.96
CA ASP A 58 4.28 5.74 -3.33
C ASP A 58 4.05 5.85 -4.85
N PRO A 59 4.98 6.39 -5.67
CA PRO A 59 4.78 6.49 -7.11
C PRO A 59 4.65 5.12 -7.78
N LEU A 60 5.44 4.14 -7.34
CA LEU A 60 5.46 2.79 -7.90
C LEU A 60 4.22 2.01 -7.51
N ILE A 61 3.85 2.02 -6.23
CA ILE A 61 2.67 1.28 -5.77
C ILE A 61 1.37 1.92 -6.26
N THR A 62 1.32 3.24 -6.44
CA THR A 62 0.19 3.93 -7.08
C THR A 62 0.09 3.59 -8.57
N ALA A 63 1.20 3.46 -9.29
CA ALA A 63 1.19 3.01 -10.68
C ALA A 63 0.77 1.53 -10.79
N TRP A 64 1.24 0.69 -9.86
CA TRP A 64 0.85 -0.72 -9.76
C TRP A 64 -0.64 -0.88 -9.45
N GLU A 65 -1.20 -0.12 -8.52
CA GLU A 65 -2.61 -0.16 -8.13
C GLU A 65 -3.54 0.04 -9.34
N LYS A 66 -3.18 0.93 -10.26
CA LYS A 66 -3.93 1.19 -11.50
C LYS A 66 -3.91 0.02 -12.49
N LYS A 67 -2.92 -0.87 -12.38
CA LYS A 67 -2.68 -2.01 -13.28
C LYS A 67 -2.95 -3.36 -12.63
N LYS A 68 -3.23 -3.38 -11.31
CA LYS A 68 -3.38 -4.62 -10.55
C LYS A 68 -4.47 -5.51 -11.16
N PRO A 69 -4.34 -6.84 -11.08
CA PRO A 69 -5.37 -7.75 -11.56
C PRO A 69 -6.73 -7.52 -10.89
N GLY A 70 -7.82 -7.76 -11.62
CA GLY A 70 -9.18 -7.56 -11.10
C GLY A 70 -9.51 -8.41 -9.87
N TYR A 71 -8.82 -9.53 -9.64
CA TYR A 71 -9.00 -10.39 -8.45
C TYR A 71 -8.24 -9.91 -7.20
N VAL A 72 -7.53 -8.78 -7.28
CA VAL A 72 -6.80 -8.19 -6.15
C VAL A 72 -7.59 -7.02 -5.58
N ASP A 73 -7.86 -7.06 -4.28
CA ASP A 73 -8.41 -5.94 -3.53
C ASP A 73 -7.25 -5.26 -2.79
N PHE A 74 -6.90 -4.05 -3.23
CA PHE A 74 -5.80 -3.29 -2.64
C PHE A 74 -6.36 -2.15 -1.78
N ARG A 75 -5.75 -1.95 -0.61
CA ARG A 75 -5.97 -0.77 0.21
C ARG A 75 -4.68 -0.36 0.92
N ARG A 76 -4.61 0.91 1.27
CA ARG A 76 -3.56 1.44 2.13
C ARG A 76 -4.09 1.65 3.54
N GLU A 77 -3.20 1.62 4.51
CA GLU A 77 -3.50 1.87 5.91
C GLU A 77 -2.38 2.72 6.51
N GLN A 78 -2.70 3.97 6.85
CA GLN A 78 -1.82 4.80 7.65
C GLN A 78 -1.71 4.19 9.05
N ILE A 79 -0.50 3.82 9.44
CA ILE A 79 -0.26 3.24 10.76
C ILE A 79 -0.41 4.27 11.87
N VAL A 80 -0.70 3.77 13.08
CA VAL A 80 -0.72 4.55 14.32
C VAL A 80 -0.04 3.75 15.44
N TRP A 81 1.26 3.98 15.64
CA TRP A 81 1.98 3.46 16.80
C TRP A 81 1.73 4.27 18.06
N GLN A 82 1.54 5.58 17.91
CA GLN A 82 1.42 6.52 19.02
C GLN A 82 0.43 7.62 18.68
N LYS A 83 -0.17 8.22 19.72
CA LYS A 83 -1.20 9.24 19.61
C LYS A 83 -0.86 10.41 18.67
N PRO A 84 0.39 10.94 18.62
CA PRO A 84 0.74 11.98 17.64
C PRO A 84 0.53 11.60 16.17
N MET A 85 0.51 10.31 15.82
CA MET A 85 0.27 9.85 14.44
C MET A 85 -1.21 9.83 14.06
N GLU A 86 -2.13 9.98 15.01
CA GLU A 86 -3.58 9.96 14.76
C GLU A 86 -4.02 11.09 13.82
N GLY A 87 -3.32 12.24 13.82
CA GLY A 87 -3.59 13.33 12.88
C GLY A 87 -3.37 12.91 11.42
N PHE A 88 -2.31 12.14 11.15
CA PHE A 88 -2.08 11.59 9.81
C PHE A 88 -3.09 10.50 9.45
N ALA A 89 -3.48 9.65 10.40
CA ALA A 89 -4.54 8.66 10.17
C ALA A 89 -5.88 9.33 9.85
N ARG A 90 -6.18 10.44 10.53
CA ARG A 90 -7.36 11.27 10.28
C ARG A 90 -7.33 11.90 8.90
N LEU A 91 -6.20 12.47 8.50
CA LEU A 91 -5.96 13.01 7.16
C LEU A 91 -6.18 11.93 6.11
N PHE A 92 -5.50 10.78 6.22
CA PHE A 92 -5.63 9.65 5.30
C PHE A 92 -7.08 9.16 5.17
N ALA A 93 -7.76 8.91 6.29
CA ALA A 93 -9.15 8.48 6.30
C ALA A 93 -10.08 9.50 5.62
N THR A 94 -9.83 10.79 5.83
CA THR A 94 -10.62 11.86 5.20
C THR A 94 -10.37 11.90 3.69
N LEU A 95 -9.12 11.76 3.24
CA LEU A 95 -8.78 11.67 1.82
C LEU A 95 -9.47 10.49 1.13
N ASN A 96 -9.54 9.33 1.78
CA ASN A 96 -10.26 8.16 1.27
C ASN A 96 -11.76 8.44 1.14
N VAL A 97 -12.41 8.91 2.20
CA VAL A 97 -13.87 9.12 2.22
C VAL A 97 -14.30 10.23 1.24
N THR A 98 -13.47 11.26 1.08
CA THR A 98 -13.78 12.39 0.18
C THR A 98 -13.36 12.14 -1.27
N GLY A 99 -12.69 11.02 -1.56
CA GLY A 99 -12.20 10.70 -2.90
C GLY A 99 -10.98 11.51 -3.35
N TYR A 100 -10.32 12.23 -2.43
CA TYR A 100 -9.16 13.05 -2.75
C TYR A 100 -7.82 12.31 -2.77
N MET A 101 -7.78 11.00 -2.48
CA MET A 101 -6.55 10.20 -2.52
C MET A 101 -5.76 10.37 -3.82
N GLY A 102 -6.40 10.18 -4.98
CA GLY A 102 -5.72 10.27 -6.28
C GLY A 102 -5.17 11.66 -6.61
N LYS A 103 -5.61 12.70 -5.88
CA LYS A 103 -5.25 14.09 -6.09
C LYS A 103 -4.24 14.62 -5.07
N LEU A 104 -4.41 14.25 -3.80
CA LEU A 104 -3.70 14.84 -2.69
C LEU A 104 -2.70 13.90 -2.01
N ASN A 105 -2.70 12.60 -2.31
CA ASN A 105 -1.77 11.68 -1.64
C ASN A 105 -0.30 12.06 -1.86
N ALA A 106 0.12 12.25 -3.12
CA ALA A 106 1.48 12.70 -3.44
C ALA A 106 1.78 14.12 -2.91
N PRO A 107 0.89 15.13 -3.09
CA PRO A 107 1.09 16.44 -2.46
C PRO A 107 1.22 16.43 -0.94
N VAL A 108 0.48 15.55 -0.24
CA VAL A 108 0.60 15.39 1.22
C VAL A 108 1.95 14.80 1.57
N PHE A 109 2.38 13.76 0.85
CA PHE A 109 3.71 13.18 1.00
C PHE A 109 4.82 14.22 0.79
N ASP A 110 4.76 15.02 -0.28
CA ASP A 110 5.73 16.09 -0.54
C ASP A 110 5.73 17.14 0.57
N ALA A 111 4.55 17.57 1.02
CA ALA A 111 4.41 18.54 2.09
C ALA A 111 5.05 18.06 3.40
N VAL A 112 4.84 16.79 3.77
CA VAL A 112 5.39 16.22 5.01
C VAL A 112 6.87 15.89 4.87
N MET A 113 7.26 15.22 3.80
CA MET A 113 8.60 14.64 3.65
C MET A 113 9.63 15.63 3.13
N GLN A 114 9.26 16.50 2.18
CA GLN A 114 10.17 17.48 1.59
C GLN A 114 10.05 18.83 2.28
N GLN A 115 8.83 19.34 2.44
CA GLN A 115 8.58 20.69 2.96
C GLN A 115 8.52 20.74 4.49
N LYS A 116 8.53 19.58 5.16
CA LYS A 116 8.49 19.43 6.62
C LYS A 116 7.27 20.10 7.27
N ILE A 117 6.15 20.16 6.55
CA ILE A 117 4.88 20.69 7.04
C ILE A 117 4.19 19.63 7.90
N ASN A 118 3.87 19.98 9.15
CA ASN A 118 3.17 19.09 10.06
C ASN A 118 1.67 19.03 9.75
N LEU A 119 1.28 18.25 8.75
CA LEU A 119 -0.13 18.07 8.35
C LEU A 119 -0.95 17.20 9.33
N ALA A 120 -0.36 16.69 10.42
CA ALA A 120 -1.12 16.09 11.51
C ALA A 120 -1.79 17.14 12.42
N ASP A 121 -1.30 18.39 12.38
CA ASP A 121 -1.95 19.50 13.07
C ASP A 121 -3.17 20.00 12.25
N PRO A 122 -4.39 20.03 12.83
CA PRO A 122 -5.58 20.42 12.11
C PRO A 122 -5.57 21.86 11.57
N SER A 123 -4.92 22.80 12.28
CA SER A 123 -4.81 24.19 11.87
C SER A 123 -3.90 24.32 10.66
N VAL A 124 -2.73 23.69 10.73
CA VAL A 124 -1.75 23.64 9.63
C VAL A 124 -2.36 22.95 8.40
N LEU A 125 -3.06 21.83 8.61
CA LEU A 125 -3.76 21.12 7.55
C LEU A 125 -4.82 22.01 6.87
N ASN A 126 -5.65 22.70 7.64
CA ASN A 126 -6.68 23.60 7.11
C ASN A 126 -6.07 24.70 6.23
N ASP A 127 -4.98 25.32 6.67
CA ASP A 127 -4.30 26.37 5.90
C ASP A 127 -3.58 25.83 4.67
N TRP A 128 -3.04 24.61 4.74
CA TRP A 128 -2.48 23.94 3.58
C TRP A 128 -3.55 23.58 2.54
N LEU A 129 -4.72 23.08 2.98
CA LEU A 129 -5.85 22.71 2.10
C LEU A 129 -6.45 23.90 1.36
N LYS A 130 -6.47 25.10 1.96
CA LYS A 130 -6.89 26.35 1.28
C LYS A 130 -6.08 26.64 0.01
N LYS A 131 -4.83 26.18 -0.03
CA LYS A 131 -3.90 26.40 -1.15
C LYS A 131 -4.02 25.30 -2.22
N GLN A 132 -4.76 24.23 -1.96
CA GLN A 132 -4.88 23.11 -2.88
C GLN A 132 -6.00 23.35 -3.91
N PRO A 133 -5.69 23.36 -5.21
CA PRO A 133 -6.68 23.67 -6.24
C PRO A 133 -7.78 22.61 -6.24
N GLY A 134 -9.05 23.01 -6.36
CA GLY A 134 -10.21 22.10 -6.49
C GLY A 134 -10.46 21.19 -5.28
N VAL A 135 -10.10 21.65 -4.08
CA VAL A 135 -10.54 21.03 -2.81
C VAL A 135 -11.72 21.82 -2.27
N ASN A 136 -12.83 21.14 -1.98
CA ASN A 136 -13.93 21.74 -1.23
C ASN A 136 -13.58 21.69 0.26
N LEU A 137 -12.96 22.75 0.76
CA LEU A 137 -12.47 22.83 2.14
C LEU A 137 -13.58 22.59 3.17
N ALA A 138 -14.76 23.19 2.97
CA ALA A 138 -15.88 23.05 3.89
C ALA A 138 -16.32 21.58 4.00
N LYS A 139 -16.49 20.90 2.86
CA LYS A 139 -16.84 19.48 2.82
C LYS A 139 -15.75 18.59 3.41
N PHE A 140 -14.49 18.91 3.13
CA PHE A 140 -13.35 18.20 3.68
C PHE A 140 -13.34 18.28 5.21
N MET A 141 -13.39 19.49 5.78
CA MET A 141 -13.33 19.68 7.23
C MET A 141 -14.59 19.18 7.95
N GLN A 142 -15.76 19.24 7.31
CA GLN A 142 -16.96 18.57 7.82
C GLN A 142 -16.74 17.06 7.96
N THR A 143 -16.14 16.43 6.94
CA THR A 143 -15.85 14.99 6.95
C THR A 143 -14.77 14.67 7.98
N TYR A 144 -13.70 15.45 8.03
CA TYR A 144 -12.56 15.32 8.95
C TYR A 144 -12.98 15.29 10.43
N ASN A 145 -13.98 16.09 10.78
CA ASN A 145 -14.52 16.21 12.14
C ASN A 145 -15.66 15.21 12.44
N SER A 146 -16.04 14.37 11.47
CA SER A 146 -17.16 13.43 11.64
C SER A 146 -16.83 12.27 12.57
N PHE A 147 -17.87 11.70 13.18
CA PHE A 147 -17.75 10.48 13.99
C PHE A 147 -17.16 9.32 13.18
N GLY A 148 -17.54 9.17 11.91
CA GLY A 148 -17.02 8.11 11.05
C GLY A 148 -15.50 8.17 10.87
N ILE A 149 -14.92 9.37 10.82
CA ILE A 149 -13.47 9.53 10.79
C ILE A 149 -12.84 9.19 12.15
N ASN A 150 -13.47 9.56 13.28
CA ASN A 150 -12.99 9.14 14.61
C ASN A 150 -12.90 7.60 14.72
N SER A 151 -13.92 6.89 14.23
CA SER A 151 -13.92 5.42 14.22
C SER A 151 -12.81 4.84 13.33
N GLN A 152 -12.53 5.46 12.18
CA GLN A 152 -11.43 5.02 11.30
C GLN A 152 -10.05 5.24 11.94
N VAL A 153 -9.82 6.34 12.64
CA VAL A 153 -8.57 6.59 13.38
C VAL A 153 -8.36 5.53 14.47
N ALA A 154 -9.41 5.24 15.26
CA ALA A 154 -9.34 4.19 16.26
C ALA A 154 -9.05 2.80 15.64
N ARG A 155 -9.70 2.52 14.50
CA ARG A 155 -9.44 1.29 13.73
C ARG A 155 -8.00 1.22 13.23
N ALA A 156 -7.43 2.31 12.70
CA ALA A 156 -6.04 2.36 12.22
C ALA A 156 -5.06 1.94 13.34
N SER A 157 -5.26 2.44 14.56
CA SER A 157 -4.47 2.04 15.73
C SER A 157 -4.67 0.57 16.10
N GLN A 158 -5.91 0.07 16.05
CA GLN A 158 -6.21 -1.34 16.32
C GLN A 158 -5.54 -2.26 15.31
N ILE A 159 -5.65 -1.98 14.01
CA ILE A 159 -5.09 -2.84 12.96
C ILE A 159 -3.58 -2.81 12.94
N THR A 160 -2.95 -1.66 13.24
CA THR A 160 -1.49 -1.55 13.36
C THR A 160 -0.96 -2.54 14.40
N ARG A 161 -1.64 -2.64 15.56
CA ARG A 161 -1.31 -3.63 16.61
C ARG A 161 -1.70 -5.05 16.22
N ALA A 162 -2.89 -5.26 15.67
CA ALA A 162 -3.40 -6.60 15.35
C ALA A 162 -2.55 -7.32 14.30
N TYR A 163 -1.99 -6.57 13.35
CA TYR A 163 -1.05 -7.06 12.34
C TYR A 163 0.41 -7.06 12.82
N ASN A 164 0.70 -6.65 14.06
CA ASN A 164 2.05 -6.52 14.60
C ASN A 164 3.00 -5.76 13.65
N ILE A 165 2.56 -4.59 13.16
CA ILE A 165 3.35 -3.77 12.25
C ILE A 165 4.44 -3.07 13.04
N GLU A 166 5.69 -3.44 12.78
CA GLU A 166 6.88 -2.90 13.48
C GLU A 166 7.69 -1.92 12.61
N GLY A 167 7.39 -1.84 11.31
CA GLY A 167 8.06 -0.95 10.37
C GLY A 167 7.16 -0.53 9.21
N THR A 168 7.58 0.50 8.46
CA THR A 168 6.88 0.94 7.25
C THR A 168 7.88 1.22 6.10
N PRO A 169 7.49 0.97 4.84
CA PRO A 169 6.26 0.29 4.44
C PRO A 169 6.28 -1.20 4.83
N THR A 170 5.12 -1.74 5.20
CA THR A 170 4.92 -3.19 5.33
C THR A 170 3.74 -3.56 4.45
N ILE A 171 3.95 -4.46 3.49
CA ILE A 171 2.86 -4.95 2.63
C ILE A 171 2.45 -6.34 3.11
N VAL A 172 1.17 -6.51 3.41
CA VAL A 172 0.59 -7.79 3.81
C VAL A 172 -0.34 -8.30 2.73
N VAL A 173 -0.09 -9.53 2.27
CA VAL A 173 -0.88 -10.21 1.25
C VAL A 173 -1.71 -11.32 1.90
N ASN A 174 -3.01 -11.29 1.63
CA ASN A 174 -4.02 -12.26 2.03
C ASN A 174 -4.04 -12.53 3.55
N GLY A 175 -3.74 -11.51 4.35
CA GLY A 175 -3.64 -11.61 5.82
C GLY A 175 -2.56 -12.57 6.33
N LYS A 176 -1.70 -13.11 5.45
CA LYS A 176 -0.84 -14.26 5.74
C LYS A 176 0.63 -13.99 5.45
N TYR A 177 0.95 -13.29 4.37
CA TYR A 177 2.33 -13.04 3.95
C TYR A 177 2.68 -11.59 4.21
N ALA A 178 3.74 -11.31 4.95
CA ALA A 178 4.31 -9.97 5.06
C ALA A 178 5.57 -9.90 4.20
N LEU A 179 5.66 -8.90 3.34
CA LEU A 179 6.85 -8.70 2.51
C LEU A 179 8.01 -8.17 3.36
N SER A 180 9.21 -8.67 3.11
CA SER A 180 10.42 -8.17 3.74
C SER A 180 10.81 -6.80 3.17
N PRO A 181 11.53 -5.96 3.92
CA PRO A 181 12.06 -4.71 3.40
C PRO A 181 12.95 -4.91 2.17
N ALA A 182 12.72 -4.13 1.13
CA ALA A 182 13.48 -4.17 -0.12
C ALA A 182 13.46 -2.78 -0.81
N ALA A 183 14.24 -2.63 -1.88
CA ALA A 183 14.13 -1.47 -2.76
C ALA A 183 12.71 -1.43 -3.40
N PRO A 184 12.16 -0.25 -3.72
CA PRO A 184 10.79 -0.12 -4.21
C PRO A 184 10.44 -1.04 -5.39
N GLU A 185 11.32 -1.14 -6.38
CA GLU A 185 11.11 -1.98 -7.58
C GLU A 185 11.04 -3.46 -7.19
N ARG A 186 12.00 -3.90 -6.36
CA ARG A 186 12.03 -5.28 -5.86
C ARG A 186 10.79 -5.59 -5.03
N LEU A 187 10.31 -4.64 -4.23
CA LEU A 187 9.11 -4.84 -3.42
C LEU A 187 7.86 -5.05 -4.30
N ILE A 188 7.74 -4.35 -5.43
CA ILE A 188 6.67 -4.55 -6.40
C ILE A 188 6.77 -5.93 -7.10
N GLU A 189 7.99 -6.38 -7.43
CA GLU A 189 8.20 -7.74 -7.97
C GLU A 189 7.73 -8.80 -6.97
N VAL A 190 8.22 -8.74 -5.73
CA VAL A 190 7.86 -9.68 -4.67
C VAL A 190 6.36 -9.65 -4.41
N LEU A 191 5.74 -8.47 -4.41
CA LEU A 191 4.29 -8.32 -4.28
C LEU A 191 3.54 -9.13 -5.33
N ASN A 192 3.94 -9.05 -6.60
CA ASN A 192 3.28 -9.79 -7.68
C ASN A 192 3.45 -11.31 -7.53
N ASP A 193 4.65 -11.77 -7.18
CA ASP A 193 4.93 -13.19 -6.92
C ASP A 193 4.06 -13.73 -5.78
N VAL A 194 4.00 -13.00 -4.66
CA VAL A 194 3.25 -13.41 -3.47
C VAL A 194 1.74 -13.36 -3.70
N ILE A 195 1.25 -12.41 -4.50
CA ILE A 195 -0.15 -12.40 -4.95
C ILE A 195 -0.48 -13.63 -5.79
N ALA A 196 0.38 -13.98 -6.75
CA ALA A 196 0.18 -15.17 -7.59
C ALA A 196 0.14 -16.44 -6.74
N LYS A 197 1.06 -16.56 -5.77
CA LYS A 197 1.07 -17.63 -4.77
C LYS A 197 -0.21 -17.68 -3.95
N ALA A 198 -0.64 -16.55 -3.38
CA ALA A 198 -1.87 -16.47 -2.59
C ALA A 198 -3.12 -16.83 -3.40
N LYS A 199 -3.19 -16.42 -4.66
CA LYS A 199 -4.27 -16.80 -5.59
C LYS A 199 -4.34 -18.32 -5.78
N ALA A 200 -3.21 -18.94 -6.07
CA ALA A 200 -3.11 -20.38 -6.31
C ALA A 200 -3.52 -21.20 -5.07
N GLU A 201 -3.09 -20.78 -3.88
CA GLU A 201 -3.46 -21.46 -2.62
C GLU A 201 -4.94 -21.30 -2.24
N SER A 202 -5.56 -20.19 -2.64
CA SER A 202 -6.95 -19.86 -2.25
C SER A 202 -7.99 -20.30 -3.29
N ASN A 203 -7.60 -20.96 -4.38
CA ASN A 203 -8.47 -21.33 -5.51
C ASN A 203 -9.34 -20.16 -6.04
N ILE A 204 -8.82 -18.94 -5.95
CA ILE A 204 -9.50 -17.75 -6.48
C ILE A 204 -9.41 -17.80 -8.01
N LYS A 205 -10.57 -17.72 -8.68
CA LYS A 205 -10.66 -17.74 -10.14
C LYS A 205 -10.16 -16.42 -10.74
#